data_AF-A0A0F9DGQ4-F1
#
_entry.id   AF-A0A0F9DGQ4-F1
#
_cell.length_a   1.000
_cell.length_b   1.000
_cell.length_c   1.000
_cell.angle_alpha   90.00
_cell.angle_beta   90.00
_cell.angle_gamma   90.00
#
_symmetry.space_group_name_H-M   'P 1'
#
loop_
_entity.id
_entity.type
_entity.pdbx_description
1 polymer ?
#
loop_
_entity_poly.entity_id
_entity_poly.type
_entity_poly.pdbx_seq_one_letter_code
_entity_poly.pdbx_strand_id
1 'polypeptide(L)'
;MPLIQKVTDPRKIVTDPHVLSQLNKQGMDKNYVEFFEDYNTLHPYGKVYRDLKSNKRIMVISGLPKVKLDGIKIQPSWLKQGNKYISKPNLFSSVVNGVQVTTTSLEDHSKAKNAGDTLQYHPQLFLSGVEQFSGNASLLAIDPVNPNYTNNTLEWDYGICKRRLRIIEGRFRERWVFTQNPNGEVRIKHNQTGNFKLRFGQFGINDDEELVSVEAFDEPEFGYPFGVGASATYYPEAHIESATVDGSVAANYAIGAGVIFNTMHDLANGHLAYSEDEDLRCGQLKSDNGASKWRAIHRAILLFDTSGLGPLAVISAVIFTLVSYGKGQTSTNWEVENNIYSSNPAVNTAIATTDNDYNDFGTTPFCDNPISYTNWAANGIGNDFAFNAAGIAAIAKEGITKLSARDSTQDVPDAGGPTWENAKYSYANASSVEKGTTWRPKLVVTYTSPKPA
;
A
#
# COMPACT_ATOMS: atom_id res chain seq x y z
N MET A 1 48.99 -3.32 7.83
CA MET A 1 47.53 -3.47 7.92
C MET A 1 47.22 -4.33 9.14
N PRO A 2 46.22 -3.99 9.96
CA PRO A 2 45.82 -4.86 11.07
C PRO A 2 45.42 -6.24 10.54
N LEU A 3 45.78 -7.30 11.27
CA LEU A 3 45.48 -8.68 10.90
C LEU A 3 43.96 -8.90 10.95
N ILE A 4 43.33 -9.24 9.82
CA ILE A 4 41.89 -9.52 9.76
C ILE A 4 41.63 -10.87 10.46
N GLN A 5 40.90 -10.84 11.56
CA GLN A 5 40.55 -12.01 12.35
C GLN A 5 39.07 -12.37 12.20
N LYS A 6 38.75 -13.64 12.44
CA LYS A 6 37.36 -14.10 12.53
C LYS A 6 36.67 -13.46 13.74
N VAL A 7 35.38 -13.19 13.61
CA VAL A 7 34.52 -12.70 14.70
C VAL A 7 34.29 -13.84 15.68
N THR A 8 34.87 -13.71 16.88
CA THR A 8 34.75 -14.71 17.94
C THR A 8 33.93 -14.22 19.14
N ASP A 9 33.66 -12.91 19.26
CA ASP A 9 32.77 -12.38 20.31
C ASP A 9 31.33 -12.81 20.01
N PRO A 10 30.70 -13.65 20.87
CA PRO A 10 29.36 -14.16 20.62
C PRO A 10 28.29 -13.07 20.49
N ARG A 11 28.50 -11.88 21.06
CA ARG A 11 27.57 -10.74 20.93
C ARG A 11 27.64 -10.07 19.56
N LYS A 12 28.73 -10.31 18.82
CA LYS A 12 28.99 -9.74 17.50
C LYS A 12 28.73 -10.71 16.36
N ILE A 13 28.54 -11.99 16.65
CA ILE A 13 28.25 -13.00 15.62
C ILE A 13 26.88 -12.71 15.00
N VAL A 14 26.82 -12.75 13.67
CA VAL A 14 25.56 -12.64 12.94
C VAL A 14 24.74 -13.91 13.17
N THR A 15 23.61 -13.76 13.85
CA THR A 15 22.67 -14.86 14.13
C THR A 15 21.36 -14.74 13.35
N ASP A 16 21.09 -13.58 12.75
CA ASP A 16 19.86 -13.35 11.99
C ASP A 16 19.85 -14.23 10.71
N PRO A 17 18.84 -15.09 10.52
CA PRO A 17 18.81 -16.04 9.41
C PRO A 17 18.66 -15.36 8.05
N HIS A 18 17.98 -14.22 7.96
CA HIS A 18 17.84 -13.48 6.71
C HIS A 18 19.16 -12.82 6.32
N VAL A 19 19.87 -12.22 7.29
CA VAL A 19 21.20 -11.68 7.06
C VAL A 19 22.16 -12.78 6.61
N LEU A 20 22.17 -13.91 7.31
CA LEU A 20 23.01 -15.06 6.95
C LEU A 20 22.74 -15.57 5.52
N SER A 21 21.47 -15.65 5.12
CA SER A 21 21.09 -15.99 3.74
C SER A 21 21.63 -14.97 2.73
N GLN A 22 21.52 -13.68 3.01
CA GLN A 22 22.01 -12.62 2.11
C GLN A 22 23.53 -12.59 2.01
N LEU A 23 24.25 -12.80 3.13
CA LEU A 23 25.71 -12.94 3.13
C LEU A 23 26.15 -14.09 2.22
N ASN A 24 25.48 -15.24 2.33
CA ASN A 24 25.78 -16.41 1.50
C ASN A 24 25.56 -16.13 -0.01
N LYS A 25 24.45 -15.47 -0.38
CA LYS A 25 24.17 -15.08 -1.77
C LYS A 25 25.23 -14.16 -2.35
N GLN A 26 25.79 -13.27 -1.53
CA GLN A 26 26.84 -12.33 -1.95
C GLN A 26 28.26 -12.91 -1.84
N GLY A 27 28.42 -14.19 -1.49
CA GLY A 27 29.72 -14.82 -1.32
C GLY A 27 30.52 -14.26 -0.13
N MET A 28 29.86 -13.63 0.84
CA MET A 28 30.49 -13.11 2.04
C MET A 28 30.62 -14.17 3.13
N ASP A 29 31.81 -14.33 3.68
CA ASP A 29 32.07 -15.27 4.77
C ASP A 29 31.56 -14.68 6.09
N LYS A 30 30.46 -15.24 6.59
CA LYS A 30 29.82 -14.83 7.85
C LYS A 30 30.79 -14.78 9.04
N ASN A 31 31.87 -15.55 9.03
CA ASN A 31 32.86 -15.54 10.12
C ASN A 31 33.68 -14.25 10.17
N TYR A 32 33.60 -13.41 9.14
CA TYR A 32 34.27 -12.11 9.07
C TYR A 32 33.28 -10.95 9.02
N VAL A 33 31.98 -11.21 9.21
CA VAL A 33 30.97 -10.17 9.34
C VAL A 33 30.60 -10.03 10.81
N GLU A 34 30.80 -8.86 11.38
CA GLU A 34 30.38 -8.57 12.75
C GLU A 34 29.12 -7.71 12.77
N PHE A 35 28.27 -7.94 13.77
CA PHE A 35 27.30 -6.96 14.20
C PHE A 35 28.05 -5.72 14.72
N PHE A 36 27.74 -4.57 14.13
CA PHE A 36 28.47 -3.32 14.35
C PHE A 36 27.62 -2.34 15.18
N GLU A 37 26.34 -2.19 14.84
CA GLU A 37 25.46 -1.19 15.44
C GLU A 37 24.02 -1.72 15.53
N ASP A 38 23.40 -1.58 16.71
CA ASP A 38 21.97 -1.81 16.88
C ASP A 38 21.18 -0.58 16.43
N TYR A 39 19.85 -0.72 16.42
CA TYR A 39 18.96 0.42 16.28
C TYR A 39 19.31 1.52 17.29
N ASN A 40 19.27 2.76 16.83
CA ASN A 40 19.57 3.94 17.64
C ASN A 40 18.83 5.17 17.07
N THR A 41 19.11 6.35 17.61
CA THR A 41 18.44 7.60 17.22
C THR A 41 18.74 8.05 15.78
N LEU A 42 19.93 7.74 15.25
CA LEU A 42 20.31 8.03 13.87
C LEU A 42 19.74 6.99 12.89
N HIS A 43 19.61 5.75 13.36
CA HIS A 43 19.13 4.62 12.56
C HIS A 43 17.99 3.86 13.27
N PRO A 44 16.83 4.49 13.52
CA PRO A 44 15.76 3.84 14.28
C PRO A 44 15.14 2.65 13.55
N TYR A 45 15.36 2.55 12.23
CA TYR A 45 14.91 1.46 11.37
C TYR A 45 16.03 0.46 11.03
N GLY A 46 17.29 0.77 11.33
CA GLY A 46 18.45 0.06 10.80
C GLY A 46 19.28 -0.66 11.85
N LYS A 47 19.70 -1.89 11.56
CA LYS A 47 20.88 -2.51 12.17
C LYS A 47 22.03 -2.46 11.18
N VAL A 48 23.25 -2.29 11.68
CA VAL A 48 24.45 -2.25 10.85
C VAL A 48 25.38 -3.40 11.20
N TYR A 49 25.92 -4.02 10.16
CA TYR A 49 26.96 -5.03 10.20
C TYR A 49 28.17 -4.52 9.43
N ARG A 50 29.34 -5.09 9.72
CA ARG A 50 30.60 -4.72 9.07
C ARG A 50 31.33 -5.98 8.61
N ASP A 51 31.63 -6.06 7.32
CA ASP A 51 32.55 -7.06 6.80
C ASP A 51 34.00 -6.63 7.07
N LEU A 52 34.72 -7.41 7.87
CA LEU A 52 36.09 -7.13 8.27
C LEU A 52 37.08 -7.31 7.12
N LYS A 53 36.73 -8.05 6.05
CA LYS A 53 37.61 -8.24 4.88
C LYS A 53 37.64 -7.01 3.99
N SER A 54 36.46 -6.45 3.68
CA SER A 54 36.32 -5.30 2.77
C SER A 54 36.13 -3.96 3.48
N ASN A 55 35.87 -3.97 4.79
CA ASN A 55 35.42 -2.82 5.59
C ASN A 55 34.09 -2.21 5.11
N LYS A 56 33.33 -2.92 4.27
CA LYS A 56 31.98 -2.48 3.85
C LYS A 56 30.99 -2.64 4.99
N ARG A 57 30.04 -1.71 5.08
CA ARG A 57 28.90 -1.77 5.99
C ARG A 57 27.69 -2.36 5.28
N ILE A 58 26.95 -3.19 5.99
CA ILE A 58 25.72 -3.82 5.52
C ILE A 58 24.63 -3.36 6.47
N MET A 59 23.58 -2.72 5.94
CA MET A 59 22.45 -2.28 6.75
C MET A 59 21.26 -3.20 6.51
N VAL A 60 20.57 -3.55 7.59
CA VAL A 60 19.28 -4.25 7.54
C VAL A 60 18.22 -3.28 8.01
N ILE A 61 17.28 -2.98 7.12
CA ILE A 61 16.23 -2.00 7.35
C ILE A 61 14.93 -2.73 7.74
N SER A 62 14.33 -2.30 8.84
CA SER A 62 12.99 -2.69 9.29
C SER A 62 11.97 -1.70 8.73
N GLY A 63 10.82 -2.17 8.27
CA GLY A 63 9.71 -1.29 7.85
C GLY A 63 9.06 -0.51 9.00
N LEU A 64 9.42 -0.82 10.25
CA LEU A 64 8.95 -0.14 11.46
C LEU A 64 10.12 0.29 12.34
N PRO A 65 10.05 1.42 13.05
CA PRO A 65 11.13 1.88 13.91
C PRO A 65 11.23 0.98 15.14
N LYS A 66 12.41 0.91 15.74
CA LYS A 66 12.68 0.09 16.94
C LYS A 66 13.19 0.92 18.11
N VAL A 67 13.56 2.18 17.85
CA VAL A 67 14.05 3.14 18.83
C VAL A 67 13.38 4.49 18.56
N LYS A 68 13.02 5.19 19.64
CA LYS A 68 12.47 6.55 19.62
C LYS A 68 13.56 7.59 19.40
N LEU A 69 13.19 8.85 19.15
CA LEU A 69 14.17 9.93 18.98
C LEU A 69 15.00 10.21 20.25
N ASP A 70 14.47 9.85 21.43
CA ASP A 70 15.17 9.95 22.72
C ASP A 70 16.10 8.75 23.02
N GLY A 71 16.22 7.79 22.09
CA GLY A 71 17.07 6.61 22.23
C GLY A 71 16.46 5.45 23.00
N ILE A 72 15.25 5.61 23.55
CA ILE A 72 14.56 4.52 24.24
C ILE A 72 14.05 3.49 23.22
N LYS A 73 14.32 2.21 23.47
CA LYS A 73 13.82 1.10 22.66
C LYS A 73 12.30 1.01 22.74
N ILE A 74 11.66 0.86 21.58
CA ILE A 74 10.23 0.62 21.48
C ILE A 74 9.92 -0.77 22.05
N GLN A 75 8.89 -0.83 22.88
CA GLN A 75 8.39 -2.03 23.53
C GLN A 75 6.90 -2.16 23.19
N PRO A 76 6.55 -2.94 22.15
CA PRO A 76 5.16 -3.11 21.71
C PRO A 76 4.41 -4.04 22.67
N SER A 77 4.15 -3.58 23.90
CA SER A 77 3.43 -4.32 24.93
C SER A 77 2.65 -3.40 25.84
N TRP A 78 1.60 -3.92 26.47
CA TRP A 78 0.81 -3.23 27.47
C TRP A 78 1.38 -3.47 28.87
N LEU A 79 1.15 -2.50 29.75
CA LEU A 79 1.40 -2.58 31.18
C LEU A 79 0.07 -2.37 31.91
N LYS A 80 -0.35 -3.34 32.72
CA LYS A 80 -1.53 -3.20 33.57
C LYS A 80 -1.19 -2.34 34.79
N GLN A 81 -1.97 -1.28 35.02
CA GLN A 81 -1.84 -0.39 36.18
C GLN A 81 -3.22 -0.16 36.80
N GLY A 82 -3.51 -0.86 37.89
CA GLY A 82 -4.85 -0.91 38.47
C GLY A 82 -5.87 -1.47 37.46
N ASN A 83 -6.92 -0.71 37.19
CA ASN A 83 -7.97 -1.05 36.23
C ASN A 83 -7.69 -0.54 34.79
N LYS A 84 -6.50 0.01 34.55
CA LYS A 84 -6.10 0.55 33.24
C LYS A 84 -4.99 -0.27 32.62
N TYR A 85 -4.89 -0.18 31.30
CA TYR A 85 -3.70 -0.62 30.56
C TYR A 85 -3.03 0.60 29.93
N ILE A 86 -1.71 0.66 30.02
CA ILE A 86 -0.90 1.73 29.44
C ILE A 86 0.09 1.11 28.48
N SER A 87 0.28 1.70 27.30
CA SER A 87 1.31 1.25 26.38
C SER A 87 2.69 1.44 27.01
N LYS A 88 3.55 0.44 26.89
CA LYS A 88 4.99 0.60 27.13
C LYS A 88 5.61 1.55 26.09
N PRO A 89 6.89 1.96 26.24
CA PRO A 89 7.50 2.94 25.35
C PRO A 89 7.26 2.63 23.87
N ASN A 90 6.63 3.57 23.17
CA ASN A 90 6.34 3.52 21.76
C ASN A 90 6.32 4.95 21.21
N LEU A 91 6.08 5.10 19.92
CA LEU A 91 5.95 6.39 19.24
C LEU A 91 4.65 7.16 19.60
N PHE A 92 3.77 6.49 20.32
CA PHE A 92 2.55 7.03 20.87
C PHE A 92 2.41 6.57 22.32
N SER A 93 1.60 7.29 23.08
CA SER A 93 1.13 6.85 24.39
C SER A 93 -0.34 6.48 24.27
N SER A 94 -0.71 5.27 24.66
CA SER A 94 -2.10 4.84 24.73
C SER A 94 -2.46 4.44 26.15
N VAL A 95 -3.66 4.87 26.58
CA VAL A 95 -4.28 4.47 27.83
C VAL A 95 -5.64 3.85 27.51
N VAL A 96 -5.88 2.68 28.08
CA VAL A 96 -7.16 1.97 28.00
C VAL A 96 -7.78 1.91 29.39
N ASN A 97 -8.99 2.45 29.51
CA ASN A 97 -9.76 2.49 30.75
C ASN A 97 -11.15 1.90 30.50
N GLY A 98 -11.38 0.66 30.93
CA GLY A 98 -12.57 -0.10 30.52
C GLY A 98 -12.55 -0.39 29.01
N VAL A 99 -13.52 0.16 28.28
CA VAL A 99 -13.62 0.07 26.81
C VAL A 99 -13.12 1.31 26.09
N GLN A 100 -12.88 2.40 26.84
CA GLN A 100 -12.39 3.67 26.29
C GLN A 100 -10.89 3.59 26.03
N VAL A 101 -10.49 4.11 24.88
CA VAL A 101 -9.08 4.18 24.46
C VAL A 101 -8.74 5.64 24.20
N THR A 102 -7.64 6.10 24.77
CA THR A 102 -7.05 7.41 24.49
C THR A 102 -5.64 7.20 23.99
N THR A 103 -5.31 7.74 22.83
CA THR A 103 -3.98 7.67 22.23
C THR A 103 -3.50 9.08 21.89
N THR A 104 -2.25 9.36 22.24
CA THR A 104 -1.55 10.61 21.92
C THR A 104 -0.29 10.29 21.13
N SER A 105 -0.09 10.94 19.98
CA SER A 105 1.18 10.86 19.24
C SER A 105 2.27 11.56 20.06
N LEU A 106 3.43 10.91 20.25
CA LEU A 106 4.54 11.50 21.01
C LEU A 106 5.56 12.18 20.11
N GLU A 107 5.60 11.81 18.84
CA GLU A 107 6.52 12.35 17.84
C GLU A 107 5.76 12.65 16.54
N ASP A 108 6.35 13.50 15.70
CA ASP A 108 5.83 13.79 14.37
C ASP A 108 6.02 12.56 13.48
N HIS A 109 4.92 11.97 13.02
CA HIS A 109 4.95 10.77 12.19
C HIS A 109 4.22 11.02 10.90
N SER A 110 5.00 11.18 9.83
CA SER A 110 4.49 11.55 8.49
C SER A 110 3.72 12.89 8.51
N LYS A 111 3.39 13.45 7.35
CA LYS A 111 2.63 14.72 7.28
C LYS A 111 1.20 14.65 7.89
N ALA A 112 0.77 13.48 8.36
CA ALA A 112 -0.61 13.25 8.78
C ALA A 112 -0.83 13.25 10.30
N LYS A 113 0.23 13.20 11.13
CA LYS A 113 0.13 13.22 12.59
C LYS A 113 1.30 13.97 13.19
N ASN A 114 0.98 15.00 13.95
CA ASN A 114 1.95 15.79 14.70
C ASN A 114 2.04 15.28 16.14
N ALA A 115 3.18 15.52 16.79
CA ALA A 115 3.33 15.32 18.21
C ALA A 115 2.24 16.08 18.99
N GLY A 116 1.61 15.39 19.94
CA GLY A 116 0.48 15.93 20.71
C GLY A 116 -0.89 15.69 20.09
N ASP A 117 -0.99 15.24 18.82
CA ASP A 117 -2.28 14.85 18.26
C ASP A 117 -2.89 13.72 19.07
N THR A 118 -4.19 13.82 19.35
CA THR A 118 -4.94 12.88 20.17
C THR A 118 -6.06 12.20 19.39
N LEU A 119 -6.36 10.98 19.80
CA LEU A 119 -7.57 10.24 19.45
C LEU A 119 -8.10 9.62 20.73
N GLN A 120 -9.35 9.89 21.05
CA GLN A 120 -10.08 9.24 22.11
C GLN A 120 -11.35 8.62 21.54
N TYR A 121 -11.66 7.40 21.91
CA TYR A 121 -12.83 6.70 21.38
C TYR A 121 -13.39 5.67 22.36
N HIS A 122 -14.70 5.42 22.25
CA HIS A 122 -15.46 4.53 23.12
C HIS A 122 -16.42 3.69 22.25
N PRO A 123 -15.94 2.55 21.72
CA PRO A 123 -16.75 1.77 20.81
C PRO A 123 -17.95 1.10 21.46
N GLN A 124 -19.08 1.16 20.77
CA GLN A 124 -20.32 0.44 21.05
C GLN A 124 -20.63 -0.52 19.91
N LEU A 125 -21.04 -1.74 20.26
CA LEU A 125 -21.41 -2.78 19.30
C LEU A 125 -22.92 -2.97 19.36
N PHE A 126 -23.59 -3.03 18.21
CA PHE A 126 -25.02 -3.33 18.11
C PHE A 126 -25.21 -4.54 17.22
N LEU A 127 -26.08 -5.47 17.63
CA LEU A 127 -26.57 -6.58 16.82
C LEU A 127 -28.06 -6.37 16.58
N SER A 128 -28.46 -6.17 15.32
CA SER A 128 -29.86 -5.87 14.93
C SER A 128 -30.47 -4.74 15.77
N GLY A 129 -29.71 -3.67 16.00
CA GLY A 129 -30.12 -2.51 16.78
C GLY A 129 -30.04 -2.67 18.31
N VAL A 130 -29.72 -3.86 18.83
CA VAL A 130 -29.57 -4.10 20.27
C VAL A 130 -28.10 -3.99 20.66
N GLU A 131 -27.79 -3.09 21.59
CA GLU A 131 -26.42 -2.92 22.09
C GLU A 131 -25.90 -4.17 22.80
N GLN A 132 -24.67 -4.54 22.46
CA GLN A 132 -23.94 -5.66 23.03
C GLN A 132 -22.84 -5.11 23.94
N PHE A 133 -22.74 -5.67 25.14
CA PHE A 133 -21.77 -5.22 26.14
C PHE A 133 -20.65 -6.24 26.31
N SER A 134 -19.46 -5.74 26.61
CA SER A 134 -18.32 -6.58 26.95
C SER A 134 -17.99 -6.51 28.44
N GLY A 135 -17.27 -7.53 28.92
CA GLY A 135 -16.54 -7.43 30.18
C GLY A 135 -15.32 -6.50 30.10
N ASN A 136 -14.41 -6.64 31.07
CA ASN A 136 -13.13 -5.95 31.07
C ASN A 136 -12.16 -6.52 30.02
N ALA A 137 -11.24 -5.69 29.55
CA ALA A 137 -10.18 -6.13 28.65
C ALA A 137 -9.26 -7.16 29.33
N SER A 138 -8.98 -8.25 28.63
CA SER A 138 -7.96 -9.24 28.98
C SER A 138 -6.67 -8.95 28.18
N LEU A 139 -5.52 -9.10 28.83
CA LEU A 139 -4.23 -8.97 28.16
C LEU A 139 -3.78 -10.35 27.69
N LEU A 140 -3.66 -10.53 26.37
CA LEU A 140 -3.24 -11.79 25.79
C LEU A 140 -1.74 -11.98 25.95
N ALA A 141 -1.34 -13.15 26.45
CA ALA A 141 0.08 -13.50 26.64
C ALA A 141 0.83 -13.52 25.30
N ILE A 142 0.17 -14.01 24.24
CA ILE A 142 0.70 -14.13 22.88
C ILE A 142 -0.28 -13.46 21.93
N ASP A 143 0.25 -12.66 21.00
CA ASP A 143 -0.50 -12.04 19.92
C ASP A 143 -1.11 -13.11 19.00
N PRO A 144 -2.44 -13.11 18.78
CA PRO A 144 -3.09 -14.07 17.89
C PRO A 144 -2.67 -13.96 16.42
N VAL A 145 -2.11 -12.82 15.98
CA VAL A 145 -1.72 -12.56 14.59
C VAL A 145 -0.23 -12.85 14.36
N ASN A 146 0.63 -12.53 15.34
CA ASN A 146 2.07 -12.77 15.21
C ASN A 146 2.66 -13.27 16.53
N PRO A 147 2.91 -14.58 16.69
CA PRO A 147 3.30 -15.18 17.97
C PRO A 147 4.64 -14.67 18.53
N ASN A 148 5.44 -13.93 17.75
CA ASN A 148 6.65 -13.28 18.22
C ASN A 148 6.37 -12.06 19.12
N TYR A 149 5.15 -11.53 19.11
CA TYR A 149 4.72 -10.47 20.03
C TYR A 149 4.05 -11.09 21.25
N THR A 150 4.40 -10.56 22.42
CA THR A 150 3.81 -10.97 23.70
C THR A 150 3.21 -9.76 24.41
N ASN A 151 2.09 -9.96 25.10
CA ASN A 151 1.44 -8.93 25.90
C ASN A 151 1.14 -7.63 25.12
N ASN A 152 0.91 -7.70 23.81
CA ASN A 152 0.70 -6.54 22.94
C ASN A 152 -0.75 -6.35 22.51
N THR A 153 -1.62 -7.29 22.86
CA THR A 153 -3.01 -7.33 22.41
C THR A 153 -3.92 -7.37 23.62
N LEU A 154 -4.82 -6.38 23.71
CA LEU A 154 -5.95 -6.39 24.62
C LEU A 154 -7.16 -6.98 23.89
N GLU A 155 -7.92 -7.83 24.57
CA GLU A 155 -9.12 -8.47 24.03
C GLU A 155 -10.33 -8.23 24.94
N TRP A 156 -11.44 -7.78 24.35
CA TRP A 156 -12.75 -7.74 24.96
C TRP A 156 -13.64 -8.79 24.32
N ASP A 157 -14.37 -9.52 25.15
CA ASP A 157 -15.34 -10.50 24.73
C ASP A 157 -16.76 -9.91 24.80
N TYR A 158 -17.42 -9.85 23.65
CA TYR A 158 -18.81 -9.41 23.51
C TYR A 158 -19.78 -10.59 23.39
N GLY A 159 -19.30 -11.83 23.52
CA GLY A 159 -20.07 -13.07 23.35
C GLY A 159 -20.26 -13.44 21.88
N ILE A 160 -20.65 -12.48 21.03
CA ILE A 160 -20.83 -12.69 19.57
C ILE A 160 -19.53 -12.48 18.77
N CYS A 161 -18.58 -11.72 19.33
CA CYS A 161 -17.29 -11.44 18.72
C CYS A 161 -16.24 -11.05 19.77
N LYS A 162 -14.99 -10.99 19.33
CA LYS A 162 -13.87 -10.44 20.10
C LYS A 162 -13.45 -9.10 19.51
N ARG A 163 -13.37 -8.06 20.34
CA ARG A 163 -12.69 -6.80 19.97
C ARG A 163 -11.24 -6.92 20.42
N ARG A 164 -10.29 -6.60 19.54
CA ARG A 164 -8.85 -6.66 19.84
C ARG A 164 -8.19 -5.33 19.54
N LEU A 165 -7.46 -4.80 20.52
CA LEU A 165 -6.58 -3.65 20.35
C LEU A 165 -5.12 -4.10 20.46
N ARG A 166 -4.45 -4.10 19.31
CA ARG A 166 -3.07 -4.54 19.14
C ARG A 166 -2.14 -3.33 19.04
N ILE A 167 -1.01 -3.36 19.74
CA ILE A 167 0.09 -2.41 19.53
C ILE A 167 1.30 -3.11 18.92
N ILE A 168 1.90 -2.41 17.96
CA ILE A 168 3.18 -2.75 17.35
C ILE A 168 4.02 -1.48 17.31
N GLU A 169 5.22 -1.57 16.77
CA GLU A 169 6.11 -0.43 16.69
C GLU A 169 5.52 0.66 15.79
N GLY A 170 5.34 1.85 16.37
CA GLY A 170 4.79 3.00 15.65
C GLY A 170 3.30 2.97 15.37
N ARG A 171 2.58 1.88 15.69
CA ARG A 171 1.16 1.74 15.31
C ARG A 171 0.35 1.01 16.36
N PHE A 172 -0.92 1.37 16.47
CA PHE A 172 -1.95 0.52 17.07
C PHE A 172 -2.99 0.14 16.01
N ARG A 173 -3.65 -1.00 16.19
CA ARG A 173 -4.69 -1.50 15.29
C ARG A 173 -5.83 -2.06 16.12
N GLU A 174 -7.04 -1.63 15.80
CA GLU A 174 -8.25 -2.28 16.30
C GLU A 174 -8.76 -3.29 15.27
N ARG A 175 -9.29 -4.42 15.75
CA ARG A 175 -10.04 -5.38 14.93
C ARG A 175 -11.21 -5.94 15.72
N TRP A 176 -12.30 -6.23 15.02
CA TRP A 176 -13.42 -7.02 15.55
C TRP A 176 -13.42 -8.37 14.85
N VAL A 177 -13.47 -9.45 15.62
CA VAL A 177 -13.28 -10.81 15.13
C VAL A 177 -14.49 -11.65 15.50
N PHE A 178 -15.27 -12.04 14.51
CA PHE A 178 -16.42 -12.93 14.63
C PHE A 178 -15.94 -14.36 14.34
N THR A 179 -16.22 -15.32 15.21
CA THR A 179 -15.85 -16.73 14.99
C THR A 179 -16.96 -17.55 14.35
N GLN A 180 -18.15 -16.95 14.22
CA GLN A 180 -19.34 -17.53 13.63
C GLN A 180 -20.26 -16.38 13.19
N ASN A 181 -21.28 -16.71 12.40
CA ASN A 181 -22.29 -15.76 11.99
C ASN A 181 -23.09 -15.27 13.22
N PRO A 182 -23.17 -13.94 13.45
CA PRO A 182 -23.96 -13.38 14.54
C PRO A 182 -25.48 -13.43 14.27
N ASN A 183 -25.90 -13.87 13.07
CA ASN A 183 -27.29 -13.96 12.59
C ASN A 183 -28.03 -12.63 12.66
N GLY A 184 -27.36 -11.55 12.26
CA GLY A 184 -27.93 -10.22 12.28
C GLY A 184 -26.94 -9.16 11.80
N GLU A 185 -27.49 -7.99 11.47
CA GLU A 185 -26.70 -6.81 11.12
C GLU A 185 -25.85 -6.38 12.32
N VAL A 186 -24.57 -6.11 12.07
CA VAL A 186 -23.66 -5.60 13.08
C VAL A 186 -23.32 -4.15 12.78
N ARG A 187 -23.52 -3.28 13.77
CA ARG A 187 -23.11 -1.89 13.72
C ARG A 187 -22.13 -1.58 14.83
N ILE A 188 -21.00 -0.97 14.48
CA ILE A 188 -19.96 -0.55 15.42
C ILE A 188 -19.90 0.97 15.38
N LYS A 189 -20.18 1.63 16.51
CA LYS A 189 -20.03 3.08 16.66
C LYS A 189 -18.80 3.36 17.49
N HIS A 190 -17.80 4.02 16.93
CA HIS A 190 -16.52 4.23 17.60
C HIS A 190 -16.54 5.40 18.58
N ASN A 191 -17.44 6.37 18.40
CA ASN A 191 -17.59 7.57 19.24
C ASN A 191 -16.25 8.30 19.42
N GLN A 192 -15.55 8.55 18.32
CA GLN A 192 -14.20 9.10 18.30
C GLN A 192 -14.13 10.63 18.30
N THR A 193 -13.26 11.17 19.15
CA THR A 193 -12.93 12.59 19.28
C THR A 193 -11.42 12.79 19.18
N GLY A 194 -10.97 14.02 18.89
CA GLY A 194 -9.55 14.37 18.77
C GLY A 194 -9.16 14.78 17.34
N ASN A 195 -7.87 15.03 17.15
CA ASN A 195 -7.32 15.62 15.93
C ASN A 195 -6.98 14.57 14.86
N PHE A 196 -6.91 13.29 15.22
CA PHE A 196 -6.84 12.21 14.24
C PHE A 196 -7.91 11.15 14.51
N LYS A 197 -8.25 10.40 13.47
CA LYS A 197 -9.32 9.39 13.48
C LYS A 197 -8.77 7.99 13.19
N LEU A 198 -9.50 6.98 13.64
CA LEU A 198 -9.39 5.61 13.15
C LEU A 198 -9.67 5.59 11.65
N ARG A 199 -9.04 4.65 10.95
CA ARG A 199 -9.33 4.37 9.54
C ARG A 199 -10.08 3.06 9.47
N PHE A 200 -11.25 3.08 8.86
CA PHE A 200 -12.10 1.91 8.73
C PHE A 200 -11.80 1.14 7.45
N GLY A 201 -12.28 -0.10 7.41
CA GLY A 201 -12.24 -0.94 6.21
C GLY A 201 -13.48 -0.74 5.35
N GLN A 202 -13.82 -1.75 4.55
CA GLN A 202 -14.99 -1.77 3.65
C GLN A 202 -16.34 -1.50 4.32
N PHE A 203 -16.44 -1.71 5.64
CA PHE A 203 -17.69 -1.54 6.37
C PHE A 203 -17.87 -0.13 6.92
N GLY A 204 -16.90 0.78 6.75
CA GLY A 204 -17.03 2.17 7.18
C GLY A 204 -18.14 2.89 6.42
N ILE A 205 -19.17 3.36 7.13
CA ILE A 205 -20.27 4.15 6.54
C ILE A 205 -20.09 5.66 6.72
N ASN A 206 -19.22 6.06 7.65
CA ASN A 206 -18.77 7.44 7.88
C ASN A 206 -17.48 7.42 8.72
N ASP A 207 -17.02 8.59 9.17
CA ASP A 207 -15.79 8.74 9.97
C ASP A 207 -15.90 8.23 11.42
N ASP A 208 -17.05 7.73 11.86
CA ASP A 208 -17.27 7.21 13.22
C ASP A 208 -17.85 5.78 13.28
N GLU A 209 -18.40 5.26 12.19
CA GLU A 209 -19.20 4.03 12.23
C GLU A 209 -18.84 3.00 11.16
N GLU A 210 -18.92 1.73 11.53
CA GLU A 210 -18.88 0.57 10.63
C GLU A 210 -20.21 -0.19 10.66
N LEU A 211 -20.69 -0.66 9.51
CA LEU A 211 -21.91 -1.44 9.34
C LEU A 211 -21.63 -2.69 8.50
N VAL A 212 -21.87 -3.86 9.09
CA VAL A 212 -21.79 -5.17 8.43
C VAL A 212 -23.21 -5.70 8.28
N SER A 213 -23.68 -5.84 7.04
CA SER A 213 -25.01 -6.37 6.77
C SER A 213 -25.09 -7.88 7.07
N VAL A 214 -26.31 -8.42 7.11
CA VAL A 214 -26.53 -9.86 7.30
C VAL A 214 -25.89 -10.64 6.14
N GLU A 215 -26.07 -10.14 4.91
CA GLU A 215 -25.55 -10.76 3.70
C GLU A 215 -24.03 -10.87 3.75
N ALA A 216 -23.33 -9.85 4.25
CA ALA A 216 -21.88 -9.88 4.40
C ALA A 216 -21.38 -10.98 5.36
N PHE A 217 -22.19 -11.42 6.32
CA PHE A 217 -21.86 -12.58 7.17
C PHE A 217 -22.26 -13.93 6.52
N ASP A 218 -23.23 -13.93 5.62
CA ASP A 218 -23.66 -15.12 4.88
C ASP A 218 -22.76 -15.43 3.67
N GLU A 219 -21.98 -14.45 3.21
CA GLU A 219 -21.06 -14.61 2.07
C GLU A 219 -19.97 -15.66 2.37
N PRO A 220 -19.94 -16.79 1.64
CA PRO A 220 -19.01 -17.89 1.91
C PRO A 220 -17.54 -17.50 1.78
N GLU A 221 -17.24 -16.48 0.98
CA GLU A 221 -15.88 -16.04 0.66
C GLU A 221 -15.13 -15.42 1.84
N PHE A 222 -15.84 -14.80 2.80
CA PHE A 222 -15.17 -14.21 3.95
C PHE A 222 -14.71 -15.26 4.97
N GLY A 223 -15.48 -16.35 5.11
CA GLY A 223 -15.23 -17.41 6.07
C GLY A 223 -15.16 -16.93 7.53
N TYR A 224 -14.94 -17.88 8.45
CA TYR A 224 -14.68 -17.58 9.86
C TYR A 224 -13.29 -18.07 10.27
N PRO A 225 -12.54 -17.28 11.05
CA PRO A 225 -12.94 -16.03 11.70
C PRO A 225 -13.02 -14.81 10.75
N PHE A 226 -14.13 -14.07 10.83
CA PHE A 226 -14.43 -12.88 10.04
C PHE A 226 -13.93 -11.63 10.76
N GLY A 227 -13.19 -10.77 10.07
CA GLY A 227 -12.54 -9.59 10.64
C GLY A 227 -13.09 -8.26 10.11
N VAL A 228 -13.49 -7.35 11.00
CA VAL A 228 -13.78 -5.95 10.69
C VAL A 228 -12.59 -5.07 11.13
N GLY A 229 -12.20 -4.10 10.30
CA GLY A 229 -11.19 -3.08 10.66
C GLY A 229 -9.79 -3.23 10.04
N ALA A 230 -9.60 -3.89 8.89
CA ALA A 230 -8.30 -3.99 8.23
C ALA A 230 -8.28 -3.45 6.79
N SER A 231 -7.64 -2.30 6.61
CA SER A 231 -7.18 -1.80 5.31
C SER A 231 -5.67 -1.54 5.36
N ALA A 232 -4.99 -1.78 4.24
CA ALA A 232 -3.61 -1.38 4.01
C ALA A 232 -3.58 -0.38 2.86
N THR A 233 -2.70 0.62 2.98
CA THR A 233 -2.51 1.63 1.95
C THR A 233 -1.07 1.57 1.48
N TYR A 234 -0.91 1.49 0.18
CA TYR A 234 0.36 1.38 -0.51
C TYR A 234 0.53 2.58 -1.45
N TYR A 235 1.79 2.96 -1.66
CA TYR A 235 2.21 4.05 -2.53
C TYR A 235 3.43 3.56 -3.33
N PRO A 236 3.66 4.05 -4.56
CA PRO A 236 4.96 3.92 -5.21
C PRO A 236 6.05 4.61 -4.38
N GLU A 237 7.31 4.27 -4.65
CA GLU A 237 8.46 4.93 -4.04
C GLU A 237 8.92 6.09 -4.91
N ALA A 238 9.28 7.19 -4.26
CA ALA A 238 9.91 8.30 -4.96
C ALA A 238 11.35 7.95 -5.36
N HIS A 239 11.79 8.54 -6.46
CA HIS A 239 13.14 8.49 -6.96
C HIS A 239 14.13 9.02 -5.91
N ILE A 240 15.23 8.31 -5.59
CA ILE A 240 15.73 7.05 -6.15
C ILE A 240 15.02 5.85 -5.51
N GLU A 241 14.52 4.95 -6.36
CA GLU A 241 13.69 3.80 -6.02
C GLU A 241 14.50 2.64 -5.43
N SER A 242 13.91 1.92 -4.48
CA SER A 242 14.52 0.76 -3.83
C SER A 242 13.74 -0.54 -4.04
N ALA A 243 12.43 -0.45 -4.29
CA ALA A 243 11.52 -1.58 -4.43
C ALA A 243 10.47 -1.39 -5.53
N THR A 244 9.94 -0.18 -5.72
CA THR A 244 8.84 0.10 -6.67
C THR A 244 9.06 1.40 -7.43
N VAL A 245 8.51 1.50 -8.64
CA VAL A 245 8.55 2.69 -9.49
C VAL A 245 7.15 3.06 -9.97
N ASP A 246 6.89 4.34 -10.18
CA ASP A 246 5.81 4.82 -11.03
C ASP A 246 6.35 5.72 -12.14
N GLY A 247 5.63 5.76 -13.26
CA GLY A 247 6.05 6.56 -14.40
C GLY A 247 5.38 6.13 -15.70
N SER A 248 6.02 6.40 -16.84
CA SER A 248 5.37 6.20 -18.12
C SER A 248 6.33 5.82 -19.23
N VAL A 249 5.82 5.04 -20.19
CA VAL A 249 6.47 4.73 -21.46
C VAL A 249 5.67 5.32 -22.61
N ALA A 250 6.34 5.57 -23.73
CA ALA A 250 5.65 6.03 -24.92
C ALA A 250 6.33 5.60 -26.22
N ALA A 251 5.52 5.22 -27.19
CA ALA A 251 5.86 5.37 -28.59
C ALA A 251 5.57 6.83 -28.98
N ASN A 252 6.62 7.61 -29.27
CA ASN A 252 6.50 9.02 -29.63
C ASN A 252 7.35 9.40 -30.86
N TYR A 253 6.71 9.91 -31.90
CA TYR A 253 7.29 10.37 -33.15
C TYR A 253 7.20 11.89 -33.26
N ALA A 254 8.14 12.50 -33.99
CA ALA A 254 8.06 13.92 -34.34
C ALA A 254 6.85 14.19 -35.26
N ILE A 255 6.35 15.42 -35.25
CA ILE A 255 5.26 15.85 -36.14
C ILE A 255 5.69 15.67 -37.61
N GLY A 256 4.85 15.04 -38.42
CA GLY A 256 5.11 14.71 -39.83
C GLY A 256 5.85 13.39 -40.02
N ALA A 257 6.35 12.78 -38.94
CA ALA A 257 7.03 11.48 -38.95
C ALA A 257 6.14 10.36 -38.40
N GLY A 258 4.83 10.61 -38.23
CA GLY A 258 3.90 9.61 -37.74
C GLY A 258 3.83 8.36 -38.62
N VAL A 259 3.38 7.28 -37.99
CA VAL A 259 3.20 5.96 -38.61
C VAL A 259 1.72 5.55 -38.52
N ILE A 260 1.33 4.47 -39.19
CA ILE A 260 -0.02 3.92 -39.00
C ILE A 260 -0.21 3.46 -37.56
N PHE A 261 -1.44 3.45 -37.06
CA PHE A 261 -1.74 3.21 -35.64
C PHE A 261 -1.07 1.94 -35.10
N ASN A 262 -1.31 0.79 -35.74
CA ASN A 262 -0.77 -0.50 -35.28
C ASN A 262 0.76 -0.50 -35.19
N THR A 263 1.45 0.12 -36.16
CA THR A 263 2.91 0.24 -36.10
C THR A 263 3.38 1.02 -34.88
N MET A 264 2.67 2.06 -34.45
CA MET A 264 3.00 2.81 -33.23
C MET A 264 2.60 2.04 -31.97
N HIS A 265 1.41 1.44 -32.00
CA HIS A 265 0.75 0.75 -30.90
C HIS A 265 1.52 -0.50 -30.45
N ASP A 266 2.04 -1.27 -31.41
CA ASP A 266 2.72 -2.56 -31.23
C ASP A 266 4.25 -2.43 -31.13
N LEU A 267 4.77 -1.22 -30.89
CA LEU A 267 6.21 -1.02 -30.71
C LEU A 267 6.72 -1.74 -29.46
N ALA A 268 7.53 -2.78 -29.66
CA ALA A 268 8.24 -3.47 -28.58
C ALA A 268 9.15 -2.51 -27.80
N ASN A 269 9.87 -1.64 -28.51
CA ASN A 269 10.69 -0.61 -27.91
C ASN A 269 10.07 0.76 -28.19
N GLY A 270 9.67 1.45 -27.13
CA GLY A 270 9.22 2.83 -27.19
C GLY A 270 10.37 3.80 -27.49
N HIS A 271 10.03 5.08 -27.56
CA HIS A 271 11.00 6.16 -27.75
C HIS A 271 11.32 6.89 -26.45
N LEU A 272 10.43 6.80 -25.47
CA LEU A 272 10.52 7.54 -24.20
C LEU A 272 10.16 6.62 -23.03
N ALA A 273 10.84 6.84 -21.92
CA ALA A 273 10.60 6.21 -20.63
C ALA A 273 10.89 7.24 -19.53
N TYR A 274 10.03 7.30 -18.53
CA TYR A 274 10.07 8.28 -17.45
C TYR A 274 9.88 7.56 -16.13
N SER A 275 10.86 7.66 -15.22
CA SER A 275 10.79 7.11 -13.84
C SER A 275 10.79 8.21 -12.76
N GLU A 276 11.09 9.45 -13.13
CA GLU A 276 11.34 10.57 -12.19
C GLU A 276 10.51 11.83 -12.52
N ASP A 277 9.56 11.71 -13.44
CA ASP A 277 8.68 12.82 -13.84
C ASP A 277 7.52 12.99 -12.85
N GLU A 278 7.11 14.23 -12.58
CA GLU A 278 5.89 14.54 -11.82
C GLU A 278 4.59 14.16 -12.57
N ASP A 279 4.63 14.17 -13.91
CA ASP A 279 3.49 13.91 -14.81
C ASP A 279 3.44 12.43 -15.16
N LEU A 280 2.42 11.76 -14.63
CA LEU A 280 2.09 10.37 -14.95
C LEU A 280 1.15 10.35 -16.17
N ARG A 281 1.72 9.98 -17.31
CA ARG A 281 1.03 9.95 -18.61
C ARG A 281 0.28 8.63 -18.72
N CYS A 282 -0.98 8.67 -18.29
CA CYS A 282 -1.94 7.58 -18.45
C CYS A 282 -2.40 7.50 -19.92
N GLY A 283 -3.67 7.18 -20.18
CA GLY A 283 -4.25 7.21 -21.52
C GLY A 283 -4.03 8.56 -22.21
N GLN A 284 -3.11 8.58 -23.17
CA GLN A 284 -2.80 9.74 -24.01
C GLN A 284 -2.55 9.26 -25.43
N LEU A 285 -3.26 9.86 -26.38
CA LEU A 285 -3.16 9.56 -27.80
C LEU A 285 -3.05 10.84 -28.62
N LYS A 286 -2.18 10.83 -29.64
CA LYS A 286 -1.97 11.98 -30.56
C LYS A 286 -1.92 11.51 -32.00
N SER A 287 -2.80 12.07 -32.83
CA SER A 287 -2.70 11.94 -34.27
C SER A 287 -1.64 12.88 -34.84
N ASP A 288 -1.05 12.49 -35.95
CA ASP A 288 -0.07 13.27 -36.68
C ASP A 288 -0.73 14.25 -37.66
N ASN A 289 0.06 15.09 -38.33
CA ASN A 289 -0.44 15.94 -39.43
C ASN A 289 -0.39 15.25 -40.80
N GLY A 290 0.28 14.09 -40.92
CA GLY A 290 0.13 13.20 -42.06
C GLY A 290 -1.18 12.41 -42.01
N ALA A 291 -1.87 12.29 -43.14
CA ALA A 291 -3.14 11.57 -43.23
C ALA A 291 -3.02 10.12 -42.72
N SER A 292 -3.97 9.71 -41.86
CA SER A 292 -4.04 8.37 -41.25
C SER A 292 -2.81 7.95 -40.45
N LYS A 293 -2.06 8.93 -39.92
CA LYS A 293 -0.86 8.68 -39.13
C LYS A 293 -1.04 9.14 -37.69
N TRP A 294 -0.39 8.42 -36.79
CA TRP A 294 -0.34 8.67 -35.36
C TRP A 294 1.09 8.90 -34.94
N ARG A 295 1.26 9.74 -33.93
CA ARG A 295 2.59 10.13 -33.47
C ARG A 295 2.85 9.84 -32.02
N ALA A 296 1.83 9.71 -31.16
CA ALA A 296 2.09 9.37 -29.78
C ALA A 296 1.00 8.50 -29.17
N ILE A 297 1.43 7.49 -28.42
CA ILE A 297 0.64 6.78 -27.41
C ILE A 297 1.49 6.66 -26.15
N HIS A 298 0.90 6.98 -24.99
CA HIS A 298 1.56 6.84 -23.69
C HIS A 298 0.77 5.88 -22.81
N ARG A 299 1.49 5.17 -21.94
CA ARG A 299 0.94 4.24 -20.97
C ARG A 299 1.64 4.47 -19.63
N ALA A 300 0.86 4.47 -18.55
CA ALA A 300 1.41 4.59 -17.20
C ALA A 300 1.77 3.21 -16.65
N ILE A 301 2.83 3.14 -15.84
CA ILE A 301 3.25 1.98 -15.08
C ILE A 301 3.28 2.40 -13.60
N LEU A 302 2.65 1.62 -12.72
CA LEU A 302 2.58 1.89 -11.29
C LEU A 302 2.80 0.62 -10.47
N LEU A 303 3.82 0.61 -9.61
CA LEU A 303 4.16 -0.54 -8.77
C LEU A 303 3.93 -0.24 -7.29
N PHE A 304 3.43 -1.25 -6.57
CA PHE A 304 3.12 -1.15 -5.14
C PHE A 304 3.68 -2.36 -4.39
N ASP A 305 4.46 -2.14 -3.33
CA ASP A 305 4.93 -3.24 -2.47
C ASP A 305 3.80 -3.67 -1.54
N THR A 306 3.05 -4.68 -1.96
CA THR A 306 1.92 -5.27 -1.24
C THR A 306 2.33 -6.47 -0.38
N SER A 307 3.63 -6.75 -0.23
CA SER A 307 4.14 -7.90 0.53
C SER A 307 3.70 -7.93 2.00
N GLY A 308 3.34 -6.76 2.55
CA GLY A 308 2.80 -6.64 3.90
C GLY A 308 1.40 -7.22 4.12
N LEU A 309 0.70 -7.70 3.08
CA LEU A 309 -0.58 -8.41 3.21
C LEU A 309 -0.40 -9.81 3.81
N GLY A 310 0.62 -10.53 3.32
CA GLY A 310 0.91 -11.92 3.68
C GLY A 310 0.08 -12.95 2.89
N PRO A 311 0.58 -14.19 2.77
CA PRO A 311 0.05 -15.21 1.84
C PRO A 311 -1.42 -15.56 2.07
N LEU A 312 -1.85 -15.50 3.33
CA LEU A 312 -3.19 -15.90 3.74
C LEU A 312 -4.20 -14.75 3.65
N ALA A 313 -3.80 -13.54 3.25
CA ALA A 313 -4.73 -12.43 3.15
C ALA A 313 -5.89 -12.76 2.21
N VAL A 314 -7.11 -12.58 2.68
CA VAL A 314 -8.32 -12.63 1.85
C VAL A 314 -8.69 -11.19 1.55
N ILE A 315 -8.50 -10.78 0.29
CA ILE A 315 -8.72 -9.41 -0.16
C ILE A 315 -10.18 -9.30 -0.56
N SER A 316 -10.88 -8.32 0.00
CA SER A 316 -12.31 -8.14 -0.21
C SER A 316 -12.65 -6.90 -1.03
N ALA A 317 -11.79 -5.87 -0.99
CA ALA A 317 -11.97 -4.68 -1.79
C ALA A 317 -10.62 -4.03 -2.08
N VAL A 318 -10.50 -3.44 -3.27
CA VAL A 318 -9.34 -2.62 -3.65
C VAL A 318 -9.84 -1.34 -4.29
N ILE A 319 -9.33 -0.20 -3.81
CA ILE A 319 -9.54 1.10 -4.43
C ILE A 319 -8.17 1.64 -4.82
N PHE A 320 -7.98 1.89 -6.11
CA PHE A 320 -6.80 2.55 -6.62
C PHE A 320 -7.14 4.00 -6.99
N THR A 321 -6.46 4.96 -6.37
CA THR A 321 -6.65 6.40 -6.63
C THR A 321 -5.51 6.96 -7.46
N LEU A 322 -5.85 7.63 -8.56
CA LEU A 322 -4.95 8.49 -9.35
C LEU A 322 -5.33 9.96 -9.16
N VAL A 323 -4.41 10.80 -8.68
CA VAL A 323 -4.67 12.25 -8.55
C VAL A 323 -4.46 12.93 -9.89
N SER A 324 -5.47 13.62 -10.40
CA SER A 324 -5.43 14.30 -11.70
C SER A 324 -4.30 15.35 -11.74
N TYR A 325 -3.46 15.30 -12.77
CA TYR A 325 -2.46 16.33 -13.09
C TYR A 325 -2.95 17.26 -14.20
N GLY A 326 -3.83 16.77 -15.07
CA GLY A 326 -4.47 17.55 -16.12
C GLY A 326 -5.12 16.69 -17.18
N LYS A 327 -6.00 17.31 -17.97
CA LYS A 327 -6.64 16.67 -19.12
C LYS A 327 -6.76 17.65 -20.28
N GLY A 328 -6.74 17.15 -21.51
CA GLY A 328 -6.94 17.99 -22.69
C GLY A 328 -7.43 17.18 -23.89
N GLN A 329 -8.29 17.79 -24.70
CA GLN A 329 -8.84 17.18 -25.91
C GLN A 329 -9.00 18.22 -27.02
N THR A 330 -8.62 17.84 -28.23
CA THR A 330 -8.86 18.62 -29.46
C THR A 330 -9.49 17.80 -30.58
N SER A 331 -9.53 16.48 -30.44
CA SER A 331 -10.30 15.57 -31.28
C SER A 331 -11.80 15.81 -31.08
N THR A 332 -12.55 15.60 -32.15
CA THR A 332 -14.01 15.70 -32.16
C THR A 332 -14.69 14.34 -32.28
N ASN A 333 -13.96 13.30 -32.68
CA ASN A 333 -14.51 11.97 -32.97
C ASN A 333 -14.02 10.86 -32.04
N TRP A 334 -13.15 11.16 -31.09
CA TRP A 334 -12.62 10.20 -30.13
C TRP A 334 -12.13 10.91 -28.87
N GLU A 335 -12.17 10.21 -27.75
CA GLU A 335 -11.64 10.64 -26.46
C GLU A 335 -10.97 9.46 -25.76
N VAL A 336 -10.03 9.75 -24.87
CA VAL A 336 -9.44 8.71 -24.02
C VAL A 336 -10.38 8.36 -22.87
N GLU A 337 -10.39 7.09 -22.48
CA GLU A 337 -11.11 6.61 -21.31
C GLU A 337 -10.20 5.66 -20.51
N ASN A 338 -9.78 6.08 -19.33
CA ASN A 338 -8.80 5.34 -18.54
C ASN A 338 -9.44 4.16 -17.80
N ASN A 339 -8.80 3.00 -17.87
CA ASN A 339 -9.03 1.87 -16.96
C ASN A 339 -7.68 1.32 -16.47
N ILE A 340 -7.73 0.38 -15.53
CA ILE A 340 -6.58 -0.22 -14.88
C ILE A 340 -6.38 -1.64 -15.41
N TYR A 341 -5.12 -1.98 -15.66
CA TYR A 341 -4.69 -3.26 -16.22
C TYR A 341 -3.41 -3.73 -15.51
N SER A 342 -2.97 -4.95 -15.78
CA SER A 342 -1.64 -5.41 -15.37
C SER A 342 -0.53 -4.71 -16.16
N SER A 343 0.62 -4.54 -15.52
CA SER A 343 1.89 -4.23 -16.18
C SER A 343 2.96 -5.26 -15.85
N ASN A 344 4.01 -5.33 -16.66
CA ASN A 344 5.15 -6.22 -16.41
C ASN A 344 6.49 -5.58 -16.82
N PRO A 345 6.89 -4.44 -16.25
CA PRO A 345 8.23 -3.92 -16.49
C PRO A 345 9.30 -4.93 -16.06
N ALA A 346 10.43 -4.92 -16.78
CA ALA A 346 11.55 -5.85 -16.58
C ALA A 346 12.17 -5.74 -15.18
N VAL A 347 12.17 -4.54 -14.60
CA VAL A 347 12.63 -4.27 -13.24
C VAL A 347 11.58 -3.48 -12.47
N ASN A 348 11.69 -3.48 -11.14
CA ASN A 348 10.70 -2.82 -10.29
C ASN A 348 11.11 -1.41 -9.86
N THR A 349 12.31 -0.96 -10.18
CA THR A 349 12.92 0.28 -9.66
C THR A 349 13.32 1.27 -10.75
N ALA A 350 12.93 1.01 -11.99
CA ALA A 350 13.17 1.89 -13.13
C ALA A 350 12.24 1.47 -14.27
N ILE A 351 11.92 2.42 -15.14
CA ILE A 351 11.18 2.21 -16.38
C ILE A 351 12.14 2.44 -17.55
N ALA A 352 12.17 1.50 -18.47
CA ALA A 352 12.97 1.54 -19.69
C ALA A 352 12.07 1.59 -20.94
N THR A 353 12.65 2.01 -22.06
CA THR A 353 11.90 2.05 -23.33
C THR A 353 11.46 0.67 -23.81
N THR A 354 12.11 -0.40 -23.35
CA THR A 354 11.72 -1.79 -23.59
C THR A 354 10.44 -2.20 -22.88
N ASP A 355 10.01 -1.47 -21.84
CA ASP A 355 8.75 -1.73 -21.12
C ASP A 355 7.53 -1.16 -21.87
N ASN A 356 7.70 -0.67 -23.11
CA ASN A 356 6.62 -0.18 -23.97
C ASN A 356 5.94 -1.30 -24.75
N ASP A 357 6.52 -2.50 -24.78
CA ASP A 357 5.97 -3.65 -25.50
C ASP A 357 4.52 -3.84 -25.08
N TYR A 358 3.63 -3.91 -26.06
CA TYR A 358 2.20 -4.12 -25.80
C TYR A 358 1.97 -5.39 -24.95
N ASN A 359 2.83 -6.40 -25.09
CA ASN A 359 2.77 -7.64 -24.31
C ASN A 359 3.14 -7.45 -22.83
N ASP A 360 3.81 -6.36 -22.46
CA ASP A 360 4.05 -6.01 -21.05
C ASP A 360 2.79 -5.43 -20.38
N PHE A 361 1.71 -5.21 -21.13
CA PHE A 361 0.45 -4.70 -20.62
C PHE A 361 -0.70 -5.69 -20.84
N GLY A 362 -1.46 -5.96 -19.79
CA GLY A 362 -2.66 -6.79 -19.89
C GLY A 362 -3.80 -6.09 -20.65
N THR A 363 -4.75 -6.89 -21.12
CA THR A 363 -5.98 -6.43 -21.79
C THR A 363 -7.25 -6.73 -20.98
N THR A 364 -7.14 -7.47 -19.87
CA THR A 364 -8.26 -7.71 -18.95
C THR A 364 -8.45 -6.49 -18.05
N PRO A 365 -9.60 -5.80 -18.09
CA PRO A 365 -9.85 -4.64 -17.25
C PRO A 365 -10.00 -5.05 -15.79
N PHE A 366 -9.30 -4.33 -14.91
CA PHE A 366 -9.39 -4.52 -13.46
C PHE A 366 -10.52 -3.74 -12.81
N CYS A 367 -11.23 -2.88 -13.54
CA CYS A 367 -12.39 -2.16 -13.06
C CYS A 367 -13.53 -2.24 -14.09
N ASP A 368 -14.77 -2.37 -13.60
CA ASP A 368 -15.96 -2.43 -14.46
C ASP A 368 -16.38 -1.05 -14.96
N ASN A 369 -15.98 0.00 -14.24
CA ASN A 369 -16.30 1.39 -14.55
C ASN A 369 -15.01 2.16 -14.87
N PRO A 370 -14.62 2.26 -16.15
CA PRO A 370 -13.54 3.13 -16.54
C PRO A 370 -13.93 4.61 -16.39
N ILE A 371 -12.94 5.52 -16.37
CA ILE A 371 -13.17 6.96 -16.21
C ILE A 371 -12.87 7.66 -17.54
N SER A 372 -13.93 8.17 -18.18
CA SER A 372 -13.84 8.93 -19.43
C SER A 372 -13.09 10.24 -19.25
N TYR A 373 -12.56 10.80 -20.34
CA TYR A 373 -11.99 12.15 -20.38
C TYR A 373 -12.92 13.19 -19.74
N THR A 374 -14.21 13.16 -20.10
CA THR A 374 -15.21 14.10 -19.57
C THR A 374 -15.32 14.02 -18.05
N ASN A 375 -15.32 12.80 -17.49
CA ASN A 375 -15.46 12.56 -16.05
C ASN A 375 -14.13 12.62 -15.28
N TRP A 376 -12.99 12.65 -15.96
CA TRP A 376 -11.70 12.79 -15.31
C TRP A 376 -11.65 14.05 -14.46
N ALA A 377 -11.26 13.90 -13.19
CA ALA A 377 -11.38 14.94 -12.20
C ALA A 377 -10.52 16.17 -12.52
N ALA A 378 -10.89 17.31 -11.92
CA ALA A 378 -10.09 18.53 -11.98
C ALA A 378 -8.70 18.32 -11.37
N ASN A 379 -7.73 19.14 -11.77
CA ASN A 379 -6.35 19.06 -11.30
C ASN A 379 -6.27 19.07 -9.76
N GLY A 380 -5.54 18.12 -9.17
CA GLY A 380 -5.41 17.94 -7.72
C GLY A 380 -6.50 17.10 -7.06
N ILE A 381 -7.48 16.61 -7.83
CA ILE A 381 -8.56 15.77 -7.32
C ILE A 381 -8.31 14.30 -7.70
N GLY A 382 -8.64 13.39 -6.78
CA GLY A 382 -8.50 11.95 -6.98
C GLY A 382 -9.56 11.37 -7.91
N ASN A 383 -9.13 10.43 -8.76
CA ASN A 383 -9.96 9.55 -9.56
C ASN A 383 -9.86 8.15 -8.96
N ASP A 384 -10.97 7.63 -8.43
CA ASP A 384 -11.00 6.35 -7.74
C ASP A 384 -11.46 5.22 -8.68
N PHE A 385 -10.64 4.18 -8.75
CA PHE A 385 -10.87 2.96 -9.49
C PHE A 385 -11.17 1.83 -8.51
N ALA A 386 -12.43 1.41 -8.44
CA ALA A 386 -12.85 0.25 -7.67
C ALA A 386 -12.56 -1.02 -8.48
N PHE A 387 -11.74 -1.93 -7.92
CA PHE A 387 -11.37 -3.14 -8.63
C PHE A 387 -12.49 -4.16 -8.63
N ASN A 388 -12.67 -4.83 -9.77
CA ASN A 388 -13.52 -6.02 -9.92
C ASN A 388 -12.77 -7.28 -9.46
N ALA A 389 -13.39 -8.45 -9.63
CA ALA A 389 -12.81 -9.73 -9.24
C ALA A 389 -11.44 -10.01 -9.89
N ALA A 390 -11.25 -9.63 -11.16
CA ALA A 390 -9.97 -9.81 -11.85
C ALA A 390 -8.88 -8.90 -11.26
N GLY A 391 -9.23 -7.64 -10.97
CA GLY A 391 -8.32 -6.70 -10.29
C GLY A 391 -7.93 -7.16 -8.89
N ILE A 392 -8.89 -7.65 -8.10
CA ILE A 392 -8.62 -8.19 -6.75
C ILE A 392 -7.67 -9.40 -6.83
N ALA A 393 -7.89 -10.30 -7.78
CA ALA A 393 -7.03 -11.46 -8.01
C ALA A 393 -5.60 -11.10 -8.44
N ALA A 394 -5.41 -9.93 -9.06
CA ALA A 394 -4.10 -9.45 -9.51
C ALA A 394 -3.22 -8.87 -8.38
N ILE A 395 -3.74 -8.65 -7.18
CA ILE A 395 -2.96 -8.12 -6.06
C ILE A 395 -1.96 -9.17 -5.54
N ALA A 396 -0.68 -8.83 -5.57
CA ALA A 396 0.40 -9.69 -5.10
C ALA A 396 0.53 -9.67 -3.57
N LYS A 397 -0.03 -10.67 -2.89
CA LYS A 397 -0.08 -10.73 -1.42
C LYS A 397 1.28 -10.80 -0.70
N GLU A 398 2.33 -11.25 -1.40
CA GLU A 398 3.69 -11.45 -0.87
C GLU A 398 4.76 -10.73 -1.69
N GLY A 399 4.37 -9.79 -2.55
CA GLY A 399 5.31 -9.12 -3.45
C GLY A 399 4.79 -7.81 -3.99
N ILE A 400 5.21 -7.48 -5.20
CA ILE A 400 4.88 -6.21 -5.85
C ILE A 400 3.66 -6.40 -6.74
N THR A 401 2.63 -5.61 -6.48
CA THR A 401 1.48 -5.47 -7.38
C THR A 401 1.88 -4.51 -8.51
N LYS A 402 1.75 -4.95 -9.75
CA LYS A 402 2.15 -4.21 -10.96
C LYS A 402 0.92 -3.81 -11.77
N LEU A 403 0.67 -2.51 -11.87
CA LEU A 403 -0.51 -1.94 -12.52
C LEU A 403 -0.13 -1.02 -13.68
N SER A 404 -1.08 -0.78 -14.56
CA SER A 404 -1.02 0.21 -15.62
C SER A 404 -2.34 0.97 -15.73
N ALA A 405 -2.27 2.25 -16.08
CA ALA A 405 -3.44 3.01 -16.53
C ALA A 405 -3.33 3.20 -18.05
N ARG A 406 -4.34 2.71 -18.78
CA ARG A 406 -4.41 2.69 -20.25
C ARG A 406 -5.77 3.15 -20.74
N ASP A 407 -5.79 3.63 -21.97
CA ASP A 407 -7.04 3.92 -22.65
C ASP A 407 -7.78 2.64 -23.05
N SER A 408 -8.97 2.46 -22.51
CA SER A 408 -9.82 1.29 -22.72
C SER A 408 -10.54 1.28 -24.07
N THR A 409 -10.57 2.41 -24.79
CA THR A 409 -11.37 2.53 -26.02
C THR A 409 -10.53 2.50 -27.30
N GLN A 410 -9.30 3.01 -27.29
CA GLN A 410 -8.46 3.09 -28.50
C GLN A 410 -7.17 2.28 -28.38
N ASP A 411 -6.56 2.20 -27.19
CA ASP A 411 -5.34 1.41 -26.94
C ASP A 411 -5.70 -0.08 -26.75
N VAL A 412 -6.52 -0.42 -25.77
CA VAL A 412 -6.76 -1.84 -25.42
C VAL A 412 -7.47 -2.69 -26.49
N PRO A 413 -8.51 -2.21 -27.21
CA PRO A 413 -9.27 -3.05 -28.14
C PRO A 413 -8.50 -3.57 -29.36
N ASP A 414 -7.28 -3.08 -29.62
CA ASP A 414 -6.43 -3.49 -30.74
C ASP A 414 -7.14 -3.46 -32.11
N ALA A 415 -7.95 -2.42 -32.33
CA ALA A 415 -8.91 -2.34 -33.44
C ALA A 415 -8.47 -1.42 -34.60
N GLY A 416 -7.17 -1.18 -34.79
CA GLY A 416 -6.70 -0.28 -35.86
C GLY A 416 -6.64 1.21 -35.50
N GLY A 417 -7.01 1.55 -34.27
CA GLY A 417 -7.06 2.92 -33.74
C GLY A 417 -8.32 3.72 -34.11
N PRO A 418 -8.46 4.96 -33.62
CA PRO A 418 -9.62 5.80 -33.89
C PRO A 418 -9.66 6.27 -35.34
N THR A 419 -10.80 6.89 -35.72
CA THR A 419 -10.85 7.68 -36.97
C THR A 419 -9.86 8.84 -36.88
N TRP A 420 -8.89 8.87 -37.79
CA TRP A 420 -7.85 9.89 -37.81
C TRP A 420 -8.43 11.29 -38.03
N GLU A 421 -7.94 12.24 -37.25
CA GLU A 421 -8.18 13.67 -37.43
C GLU A 421 -6.82 14.38 -37.50
N ASN A 422 -6.70 15.44 -38.30
CA ASN A 422 -5.43 16.15 -38.49
C ASN A 422 -4.92 16.79 -37.18
N ALA A 423 -3.76 16.32 -36.71
CA ALA A 423 -2.99 16.89 -35.60
C ALA A 423 -3.80 17.10 -34.29
N LYS A 424 -4.59 16.09 -33.92
CA LYS A 424 -5.43 16.08 -32.71
C LYS A 424 -4.81 15.29 -31.57
N TYR A 425 -5.33 15.51 -30.37
CA TYR A 425 -4.94 14.79 -29.17
C TYR A 425 -6.11 14.65 -28.20
N SER A 426 -6.04 13.61 -27.38
CA SER A 426 -6.84 13.46 -26.15
C SER A 426 -5.96 12.83 -25.07
N TYR A 427 -6.03 13.35 -23.84
CA TYR A 427 -5.30 12.83 -22.68
C TYR A 427 -6.01 13.15 -21.37
N ALA A 428 -5.79 12.29 -20.39
CA ALA A 428 -6.21 12.44 -19.01
C ALA A 428 -5.11 11.87 -18.12
N ASN A 429 -4.23 12.77 -17.64
CA ASN A 429 -3.01 12.43 -16.92
C ASN A 429 -3.20 12.57 -15.41
N ALA A 430 -2.39 11.81 -14.68
CA ALA A 430 -2.30 11.84 -13.23
C ALA A 430 -0.93 12.34 -12.78
N SER A 431 -0.77 12.55 -11.48
CA SER A 431 0.53 12.84 -10.88
C SER A 431 1.22 11.54 -10.47
N SER A 432 2.55 11.52 -10.58
CA SER A 432 3.38 10.50 -9.94
C SER A 432 3.63 10.83 -8.47
N VAL A 433 4.34 9.95 -7.78
CA VAL A 433 4.83 10.17 -6.42
C VAL A 433 5.74 11.41 -6.30
N GLU A 434 6.47 11.78 -7.37
CA GLU A 434 7.42 12.90 -7.39
C GLU A 434 6.75 14.24 -7.18
N LYS A 435 5.48 14.37 -7.55
CA LYS A 435 4.71 15.60 -7.31
C LYS A 435 4.51 15.89 -5.83
N GLY A 436 4.65 14.86 -4.99
CA GLY A 436 4.64 14.97 -3.54
C GLY A 436 3.42 14.35 -2.88
N THR A 437 3.39 14.45 -1.55
CA THR A 437 2.60 13.58 -0.67
C THR A 437 1.08 13.63 -0.89
N THR A 438 0.53 14.77 -1.34
CA THR A 438 -0.92 14.95 -1.60
C THR A 438 -1.33 14.55 -3.02
N TRP A 439 -0.36 14.27 -3.88
CA TRP A 439 -0.55 14.03 -5.31
C TRP A 439 -0.22 12.59 -5.73
N ARG A 440 0.43 11.83 -4.86
CA ARG A 440 0.87 10.48 -5.16
C ARG A 440 -0.29 9.50 -5.43
N PRO A 441 -0.13 8.58 -6.39
CA PRO A 441 -1.01 7.44 -6.58
C PRO A 441 -1.14 6.60 -5.30
N LYS A 442 -2.32 6.03 -5.04
CA LYS A 442 -2.62 5.34 -3.77
C LYS A 442 -3.42 4.07 -4.01
N LEU A 443 -2.90 2.93 -3.56
CA LEU A 443 -3.61 1.64 -3.59
C LEU A 443 -4.09 1.29 -2.18
N VAL A 444 -5.41 1.24 -1.98
CA VAL A 444 -6.02 0.83 -0.71
C VAL A 444 -6.57 -0.58 -0.86
N VAL A 445 -6.05 -1.52 -0.07
CA VAL A 445 -6.48 -2.92 -0.04
C VAL A 445 -7.19 -3.18 1.27
N THR A 446 -8.46 -3.57 1.21
CA THR A 446 -9.20 -4.12 2.35
C THR A 446 -9.06 -5.63 2.35
N TYR A 447 -8.69 -6.20 3.50
CA TYR A 447 -8.43 -7.62 3.60
C TYR A 447 -8.65 -8.13 5.02
N THR A 448 -8.97 -9.42 5.14
CA THR A 448 -8.84 -10.16 6.39
C THR A 448 -7.56 -10.98 6.36
N SER A 449 -6.98 -11.26 7.53
CA SER A 449 -5.88 -12.22 7.66
C SER A 449 -6.36 -13.35 8.55
N PRO A 450 -6.41 -14.60 8.05
CA PRO A 450 -6.62 -15.77 8.89
C PRO A 450 -5.54 -15.85 9.97
N LYS A 451 -5.89 -16.47 11.09
CA LYS A 451 -4.90 -16.83 12.11
C LYS A 451 -3.91 -17.83 11.49
N PRO A 452 -2.60 -17.72 11.73
CA PRO A 452 -1.69 -18.85 11.48
C PRO A 452 -2.21 -20.07 12.24
N ALA A 453 -2.27 -21.22 11.56
CA ALA A 453 -2.74 -22.49 12.12
C ALA A 453 -1.97 -22.88 13.40
#